data_AF-A0A6B2E1Z4-F1
#
_entry.id   AF-A0A6B2E1Z4-F1
#
_cell.length_a   1.000
_cell.length_b   1.000
_cell.length_c   1.000
_cell.angle_alpha   90.00
_cell.angle_beta   90.00
_cell.angle_gamma   90.00
#
_symmetry.space_group_name_H-M   'P 1'
#
loop_
_entity.id
_entity.type
_entity.pdbx_description
1 polymer ?
#
loop_
_entity_poly.entity_id
_entity_poly.type
_entity_poly.pdbx_seq_one_letter_code
_entity_poly.pdbx_strand_id
1 'polypeptide(L)'
;MVHQGKEFGVDLYELEKVAKVDFPTISADYGDAIGSCNRVRGELAQVMRRPEQFGGDALGPVYQAYLDLHDTVLGFLGETRTNLDDTATALDRAARHYAETDQAARGELYRRAQNDPELGGKL
;
A
#
# COMPACT_ATOMS: atom_id res chain seq x y z
N MET A 1 -1.61 -10.31 30.45
CA MET A 1 -1.37 -11.57 29.71
C MET A 1 0.11 -11.61 29.36
N VAL A 2 0.78 -12.73 29.60
CA VAL A 2 2.22 -12.87 29.32
C VAL A 2 2.36 -13.16 27.82
N HIS A 3 2.74 -12.15 27.04
CA HIS A 3 3.02 -12.30 25.61
C HIS A 3 4.26 -13.19 25.45
N GLN A 4 4.05 -14.48 25.22
CA GLN A 4 5.12 -15.38 24.80
C GLN A 4 5.54 -14.91 23.40
N GLY A 5 6.83 -14.69 23.13
CA GLY A 5 7.34 -14.13 21.85
C GLY A 5 6.87 -14.84 20.56
N LYS A 6 6.16 -15.97 20.68
CA LYS A 6 5.37 -16.60 19.61
C LYS A 6 4.25 -15.70 19.07
N GLU A 7 3.55 -14.94 19.91
CA GLU A 7 2.51 -13.98 19.46
C GLU A 7 3.15 -12.85 18.65
N PHE A 8 4.28 -12.33 19.12
CA PHE A 8 5.03 -11.30 18.40
C PHE A 8 5.52 -11.75 17.02
N GLY A 9 6.02 -12.99 16.89
CA GLY A 9 6.42 -13.54 15.59
C GLY A 9 5.24 -13.71 14.61
N VAL A 10 4.05 -14.04 15.11
CA VAL A 10 2.83 -14.10 14.29
C VAL A 10 2.43 -12.70 13.81
N ASP A 11 2.50 -11.70 14.70
CA ASP A 11 2.20 -10.31 14.33
C ASP A 11 3.16 -9.80 13.24
N LEU A 12 4.46 -10.06 13.37
CA LEU A 12 5.45 -9.68 12.34
C LEU A 12 5.19 -10.37 11.00
N TYR A 13 4.77 -11.64 11.03
CA TYR A 13 4.41 -12.38 9.82
C TYR A 13 3.17 -11.80 9.13
N GLU A 14 2.13 -11.43 9.88
CA GLU A 14 0.96 -10.79 9.30
C GLU A 14 1.30 -9.41 8.70
N LEU A 15 2.19 -8.62 9.34
CA LEU A 15 2.67 -7.37 8.74
C LEU A 15 3.45 -7.61 7.44
N GLU A 16 4.29 -8.65 7.41
CA GLU A 16 5.04 -9.04 6.22
C GLU A 16 4.10 -9.50 5.09
N LYS A 17 3.05 -10.26 5.42
CA LYS A 17 2.02 -10.70 4.47
C LYS A 17 1.25 -9.51 3.89
N VAL A 18 0.82 -8.57 4.72
CA VAL A 18 0.14 -7.35 4.25
C VAL A 18 1.05 -6.57 3.30
N ALA A 19 2.33 -6.42 3.68
CA ALA A 19 3.31 -5.70 2.88
C ALA A 19 3.62 -6.36 1.53
N LYS A 20 3.73 -7.69 1.49
CA LYS A 20 4.19 -8.41 0.29
C LYS A 20 3.08 -8.94 -0.60
N VAL A 21 1.87 -9.08 -0.07
CA VAL A 21 0.75 -9.72 -0.77
C VAL A 21 -0.44 -8.80 -0.84
N ASP A 22 -1.00 -8.39 0.30
CA ASP A 22 -2.33 -7.76 0.32
C ASP A 22 -2.30 -6.36 -0.31
N PHE A 23 -1.40 -5.48 0.15
CA PHE A 23 -1.30 -4.12 -0.41
C PHE A 23 -0.84 -4.10 -1.87
N PRO A 24 0.16 -4.88 -2.31
CA PRO A 24 0.49 -4.98 -3.72
C PRO A 24 -0.66 -5.48 -4.60
N THR A 25 -1.46 -6.42 -4.11
CA THR A 25 -2.64 -6.91 -4.85
C THR A 25 -3.68 -5.81 -5.03
N ILE A 26 -4.01 -5.08 -3.95
CA ILE A 26 -4.97 -3.97 -4.02
C ILE A 26 -4.40 -2.83 -4.90
N SER A 27 -3.11 -2.51 -4.77
CA SER A 27 -2.42 -1.51 -5.62
C SER A 27 -2.52 -1.84 -7.11
N ALA A 28 -2.44 -3.13 -7.47
CA ALA A 28 -2.64 -3.58 -8.85
C ALA A 28 -4.08 -3.30 -9.34
N ASP A 29 -5.10 -3.54 -8.52
CA ASP A 29 -6.50 -3.23 -8.87
C ASP A 29 -6.69 -1.72 -9.15
N TYR A 30 -6.05 -0.84 -8.36
CA TYR A 30 -6.03 0.59 -8.64
C TYR A 30 -5.31 0.92 -9.96
N GLY A 31 -4.23 0.19 -10.26
CA GLY A 31 -3.53 0.29 -11.55
C GLY A 31 -4.44 -0.05 -12.74
N ASP A 32 -5.24 -1.10 -12.62
CA ASP A 32 -6.20 -1.53 -13.64
C ASP A 32 -7.36 -0.53 -13.80
N ALA A 33 -7.83 0.04 -12.69
CA ALA A 33 -8.83 1.10 -12.70
C ALA A 33 -8.31 2.36 -13.43
N ILE A 34 -7.09 2.81 -13.12
CA ILE A 34 -6.41 3.92 -13.80
C ILE A 34 -6.29 3.62 -15.30
N GLY A 35 -5.86 2.41 -15.66
CA GLY A 35 -5.75 1.99 -17.07
C GLY A 35 -7.10 2.05 -17.79
N SER A 36 -8.19 1.63 -17.13
CA SER A 36 -9.54 1.68 -17.67
C SER A 36 -10.04 3.11 -17.86
N CYS A 37 -9.81 4.00 -16.89
CA CYS A 37 -10.11 5.43 -17.03
C CYS A 37 -9.37 6.04 -18.22
N ASN A 38 -8.06 5.82 -18.32
CA ASN A 38 -7.25 6.36 -19.43
C ASN A 38 -7.74 5.90 -20.81
N ARG A 39 -8.20 4.63 -20.94
CA ARG A 39 -8.82 4.14 -22.19
C ARG A 39 -10.09 4.92 -22.53
N VAL A 40 -10.99 5.11 -21.57
CA VAL A 40 -12.24 5.87 -21.77
C VAL A 40 -11.95 7.31 -22.20
N ARG A 41 -10.95 7.96 -21.61
CA ARG A 41 -10.55 9.32 -21.98
C ARG A 41 -10.14 9.43 -23.45
N GLY A 42 -9.48 8.41 -23.99
CA GLY A 42 -9.03 8.39 -25.39
C GLY A 42 -10.18 8.45 -26.41
N GLU A 43 -11.32 7.87 -26.07
CA GLU A 43 -12.49 7.80 -26.97
C GLU A 43 -13.54 8.88 -26.68
N LEU A 44 -13.40 9.60 -25.57
CA LEU A 44 -14.40 10.53 -25.02
C LEU A 44 -14.90 11.55 -26.03
N ALA A 45 -14.01 12.22 -26.75
CA ALA A 45 -14.37 13.27 -27.71
C ALA A 45 -15.22 12.73 -28.87
N GLN A 46 -14.99 11.48 -29.28
CA GLN A 46 -15.79 10.83 -30.31
C GLN A 46 -17.17 10.45 -29.78
N VAL A 47 -17.25 9.92 -28.56
CA VAL A 47 -18.51 9.49 -27.93
C VAL A 47 -19.41 10.68 -27.58
N MET A 48 -18.83 11.80 -27.14
CA MET A 48 -19.57 13.01 -26.78
C MET A 48 -19.91 13.91 -27.97
N ARG A 49 -19.48 13.53 -29.19
CA ARG A 49 -19.75 14.31 -30.38
C ARG A 49 -21.26 14.38 -30.65
N ARG A 50 -21.77 15.59 -30.80
CA ARG A 50 -23.20 15.83 -31.02
C ARG A 50 -23.45 16.93 -32.04
N PRO A 51 -24.62 16.94 -32.71
CA PRO A 51 -25.02 18.04 -33.57
C PRO A 51 -25.10 19.37 -32.82
N GLU A 52 -24.59 20.44 -33.44
CA GLU A 52 -24.53 21.79 -32.87
C GLU A 52 -25.92 22.35 -32.50
N GLN A 53 -26.98 21.87 -33.16
CA GLN A 53 -28.38 22.25 -32.88
C GLN A 53 -28.81 21.98 -31.43
N PHE A 54 -28.09 21.11 -30.72
CA PHE A 54 -28.33 20.83 -29.31
C PHE A 54 -27.52 21.73 -28.36
N GLY A 55 -26.71 22.67 -28.87
CA GLY A 55 -25.92 23.62 -28.08
C GLY A 55 -24.65 23.04 -27.44
N GLY A 56 -23.73 23.94 -27.05
CA GLY A 56 -22.45 23.62 -26.39
C GLY A 56 -21.35 23.12 -27.33
N ASP A 57 -21.30 23.64 -28.55
CA ASP A 57 -20.35 23.24 -29.59
C ASP A 57 -20.39 21.74 -29.93
N ALA A 58 -19.40 21.25 -30.69
CA ALA A 58 -19.37 19.88 -31.20
C ALA A 58 -19.28 18.79 -30.11
N LEU A 59 -18.89 19.15 -28.88
CA LEU A 59 -18.66 18.22 -27.76
C LEU A 59 -19.68 18.38 -26.63
N GLY A 60 -20.57 19.37 -26.73
CA GLY A 60 -21.56 19.68 -25.71
C GLY A 60 -20.99 20.39 -24.48
N PRO A 61 -21.89 20.94 -23.64
CA PRO A 61 -21.51 21.76 -22.48
C PRO A 61 -20.92 20.93 -21.33
N VAL A 62 -21.08 19.60 -21.36
CA VAL A 62 -20.64 18.70 -20.28
C VAL A 62 -19.21 18.19 -20.46
N TYR A 63 -18.61 18.39 -21.63
CA TYR A 63 -17.30 17.81 -21.96
C TYR A 63 -16.21 18.24 -20.98
N GLN A 64 -16.11 19.54 -20.69
CA GLN A 64 -15.11 20.05 -19.77
C GLN A 64 -15.37 19.57 -18.33
N ALA A 65 -16.61 19.62 -17.87
CA ALA A 65 -16.98 19.12 -16.54
C ALA A 65 -16.65 17.62 -16.37
N TYR A 66 -16.82 16.83 -17.44
CA TYR A 66 -16.40 15.43 -17.43
C TYR A 66 -14.87 15.30 -17.34
N LEU A 67 -14.10 16.09 -18.11
CA LEU A 67 -12.63 16.06 -18.05
C LEU A 67 -12.13 16.42 -16.65
N ASP A 68 -12.70 17.44 -16.03
CA ASP A 68 -12.30 17.87 -14.69
C ASP A 68 -12.60 16.78 -13.64
N LEU A 69 -13.78 16.14 -13.74
CA LEU A 69 -14.14 14.99 -12.90
C LEU A 69 -13.20 13.80 -13.14
N HIS A 70 -12.89 13.52 -14.41
CA HIS A 70 -12.02 12.43 -14.80
C HIS A 70 -10.61 12.60 -14.22
N ASP A 71 -10.03 13.79 -14.35
CA ASP A 71 -8.72 14.13 -13.81
C ASP A 71 -8.71 14.05 -12.28
N THR A 72 -9.78 14.49 -11.62
CA THR A 72 -9.95 14.37 -10.16
C THR A 72 -9.98 12.91 -9.71
N VAL A 73 -10.77 12.07 -10.38
CA VAL A 73 -10.86 10.63 -10.07
C VAL A 73 -9.52 9.94 -10.30
N LEU A 74 -8.83 10.22 -11.41
CA LEU A 74 -7.49 9.69 -11.67
C LEU A 74 -6.49 10.11 -10.60
N GLY A 75 -6.58 11.36 -10.11
CA GLY A 75 -5.78 11.85 -9.00
C GLY A 75 -5.97 11.01 -7.75
N PHE A 76 -7.21 10.81 -7.30
CA PHE A 76 -7.50 9.99 -6.11
C PHE A 76 -7.08 8.53 -6.26
N LEU A 77 -7.30 7.92 -7.43
CA LEU A 77 -6.87 6.55 -7.70
C LEU A 77 -5.34 6.44 -7.64
N GLY A 78 -4.63 7.38 -8.25
CA GLY A 78 -3.16 7.44 -8.24
C GLY A 78 -2.59 7.62 -6.84
N GLU A 79 -3.12 8.60 -6.08
CA GLU A 79 -2.69 8.87 -4.72
C GLU A 79 -2.94 7.67 -3.79
N THR A 80 -4.12 7.05 -3.90
CA THR A 80 -4.44 5.87 -3.10
C THR A 80 -3.50 4.71 -3.40
N ARG A 81 -3.20 4.48 -4.68
CA ARG A 81 -2.22 3.46 -5.10
C ARG A 81 -0.84 3.74 -4.52
N THR A 82 -0.34 4.96 -4.63
CA THR A 82 0.96 5.35 -4.05
C THR A 82 0.99 5.14 -2.55
N ASN A 83 -0.08 5.52 -1.83
CA ASN A 83 -0.19 5.31 -0.41
C ASN A 83 -0.13 3.82 -0.03
N LEU A 84 -0.74 2.93 -0.82
CA LEU A 84 -0.67 1.48 -0.61
C LEU A 84 0.77 0.96 -0.81
N ASP A 85 1.44 1.38 -1.88
CA ASP A 85 2.82 0.98 -2.19
C ASP A 85 3.82 1.48 -1.12
N ASP A 86 3.65 2.72 -0.67
CA ASP A 86 4.49 3.33 0.38
C ASP A 86 4.25 2.66 1.74
N THR A 87 2.98 2.37 2.07
CA THR A 87 2.65 1.67 3.33
C THR A 87 3.18 0.25 3.30
N ALA A 88 3.07 -0.46 2.17
CA ALA A 88 3.65 -1.79 2.00
C ALA A 88 5.17 -1.77 2.25
N THR A 89 5.86 -0.79 1.67
CA THR A 89 7.30 -0.60 1.89
C THR A 89 7.63 -0.31 3.36
N ALA A 90 6.84 0.53 4.03
CA ALA A 90 7.02 0.86 5.43
C ALA A 90 6.81 -0.36 6.34
N LEU A 91 5.79 -1.18 6.07
CA LEU A 91 5.47 -2.39 6.82
C LEU A 91 6.56 -3.47 6.68
N ASP A 92 7.06 -3.73 5.46
CA ASP A 92 8.16 -4.67 5.24
C ASP A 92 9.43 -4.22 6.00
N ARG A 93 9.75 -2.92 5.97
CA ARG A 93 10.88 -2.36 6.72
C ARG A 93 10.68 -2.50 8.24
N ALA A 94 9.49 -2.19 8.73
CA ALA A 94 9.17 -2.31 10.15
C ALA A 94 9.30 -3.76 10.62
N ALA A 95 8.71 -4.71 9.89
CA ALA A 95 8.75 -6.13 10.23
C ALA A 95 10.19 -6.65 10.31
N ARG A 96 11.04 -6.32 9.33
CA ARG A 96 12.47 -6.68 9.32
C ARG A 96 13.22 -6.05 10.48
N HIS A 97 13.04 -4.75 10.71
CA HIS A 97 13.74 -4.04 11.77
C HIS A 97 13.42 -4.61 13.16
N TYR A 98 12.16 -4.96 13.40
CA TYR A 98 11.75 -5.60 14.64
C TYR A 98 12.33 -7.01 14.78
N ALA A 99 12.30 -7.83 13.72
CA ALA A 99 12.89 -9.16 13.74
C ALA A 99 14.41 -9.13 14.02
N GLU A 100 15.13 -8.22 13.38
CA GLU A 100 16.58 -8.03 13.57
C GLU A 100 16.90 -7.58 15.00
N THR A 101 16.12 -6.63 15.53
CA THR A 101 16.32 -6.10 16.88
C THR A 101 16.03 -7.16 17.95
N ASP A 102 14.97 -7.96 17.78
CA ASP A 102 14.65 -9.08 18.68
C ASP A 102 15.76 -10.15 18.68
N GLN A 103 16.27 -10.51 17.50
CA GLN A 103 17.38 -11.44 17.37
C GLN A 103 18.65 -10.90 18.05
N ALA A 104 18.97 -9.62 17.87
CA ALA A 104 20.12 -8.99 18.51
C ALA A 104 19.97 -8.95 20.04
N ALA A 105 18.79 -8.60 20.55
CA ALA A 105 18.48 -8.60 21.98
C ALA A 105 18.61 -10.00 22.58
N ARG A 106 18.06 -11.03 21.90
CA ARG A 106 18.23 -12.42 22.30
C ARG A 106 19.70 -12.81 22.37
N GLY A 107 20.50 -12.47 21.35
CA GLY A 107 21.95 -12.75 21.34
C GLY A 107 22.68 -12.12 22.52
N GLU A 108 22.39 -10.86 22.82
CA GLU A 108 22.99 -10.14 23.96
C GLU A 108 22.57 -10.74 25.31
N LEU A 109 21.30 -11.12 25.48
CA LEU A 109 20.83 -11.76 26.70
C LEU A 109 21.45 -13.14 26.90
N TYR A 110 21.59 -13.96 25.84
CA TYR A 110 22.32 -15.22 25.91
C TYR A 110 23.78 -15.02 26.32
N ARG A 111 24.45 -14.03 25.74
CA ARG A 111 25.83 -13.68 26.10
C ARG A 111 25.95 -13.28 27.57
N ARG A 112 25.01 -12.49 28.09
CA ARG A 112 24.97 -12.13 29.52
C ARG A 112 24.74 -13.35 30.40
N ALA A 113 23.73 -14.17 30.09
CA ALA A 113 23.42 -15.38 30.86
C ALA A 113 24.62 -16.35 31.00
N GLN A 114 25.50 -16.41 30.00
CA GLN A 114 26.71 -17.24 30.05
C GLN A 114 27.86 -16.62 30.86
N ASN A 115 27.91 -15.30 30.99
CA ASN A 115 29.05 -14.57 31.54
C ASN A 115 28.74 -13.81 32.83
N ASP A 116 27.50 -13.88 33.33
CA ASP A 116 27.05 -13.18 34.53
C ASP A 116 27.24 -14.06 35.78
N PRO A 117 28.21 -13.74 36.65
CA PRO A 117 28.52 -14.55 37.83
C PRO A 117 27.45 -14.46 38.94
N GLU A 118 26.57 -13.45 38.93
CA GLU A 118 25.48 -13.32 39.91
C GLU A 118 24.27 -14.20 39.58
N LEU A 119 24.06 -14.53 38.31
CA LEU A 119 22.99 -15.42 37.81
C LEU A 119 23.51 -16.85 37.54
N GLY A 120 24.63 -17.20 38.19
CA GLY A 120 25.49 -18.36 37.97
C GLY A 120 24.83 -19.64 37.49
N GLY A 121 24.91 -19.85 36.18
CA GLY A 121 25.15 -21.15 35.54
C GLY A 121 24.28 -22.32 35.99
N LYS A 122 23.05 -22.37 35.49
CA LYS A 122 22.35 -23.61 35.08
C LYS A 122 21.13 -23.22 34.24
N LEU A 123 21.27 -23.35 32.93
CA LEU A 123 20.15 -23.75 32.08
C LEU A 123 20.05 -25.28 32.13
#